data_AF-A0A941DSL3-F1
#
_entry.id   AF-A0A941DSL3-F1
#
_cell.length_a   1.000
_cell.length_b   1.000
_cell.length_c   1.000
_cell.angle_alpha   90.00
_cell.angle_beta   90.00
_cell.angle_gamma   90.00
#
_symmetry.space_group_name_H-M   'P 1'
#
loop_
_entity.id
_entity.type
_entity.pdbx_description
1 polymer ?
#
loop_
_entity_poly.entity_id
_entity_poly.type
_entity_poly.pdbx_seq_one_letter_code
_entity_poly.pdbx_strand_id
1 'polypeptide(L)'
;VKAAPKVQARFAEPIKAMINEEPSFGYRTVAALLGFNKNTVQRIFQLRGWQVKKRPVGFRPRVQALPSVAKAPNERWATDMCRV
;
A
#
# COMPACT_ATOMS: atom_id res chain seq x y z
N VAL A 1 33.45 17.67 4.02
CA VAL A 1 32.62 16.44 3.89
C VAL A 1 31.63 16.40 5.04
N LYS A 2 30.33 16.18 4.81
CA LYS A 2 29.32 16.09 5.90
C LYS A 2 29.48 14.76 6.64
N ALA A 3 29.41 14.79 7.97
CA ALA A 3 29.53 13.60 8.80
C ALA A 3 28.39 12.59 8.52
N ALA A 4 28.68 11.31 8.67
CA ALA A 4 27.68 10.25 8.52
C ALA A 4 26.55 10.41 9.56
N PRO A 5 25.28 10.21 9.15
CA PRO A 5 24.15 10.34 10.05
C PRO A 5 24.18 9.24 11.13
N LYS A 6 24.11 9.65 12.40
CA LYS A 6 24.05 8.74 13.55
C LYS A 6 22.60 8.49 13.96
N VAL A 7 22.22 7.22 14.11
CA VAL A 7 20.89 6.82 14.59
C VAL A 7 20.97 6.47 16.08
N GLN A 8 20.10 7.07 16.89
CA GLN A 8 20.04 6.80 18.33
C GLN A 8 19.28 5.50 18.63
N ALA A 9 19.84 4.65 19.49
CA ALA A 9 19.25 3.34 19.85
C ALA A 9 17.85 3.47 20.45
N ARG A 10 17.62 4.47 21.32
CA ARG A 10 16.31 4.75 21.95
C ARG A 10 15.12 4.87 21.00
N PHE A 11 15.37 5.25 19.75
CA PHE A 11 14.34 5.30 18.72
C PHE A 11 14.38 4.04 17.84
N ALA A 12 15.57 3.59 17.46
CA ALA A 12 15.73 2.48 16.52
C ALA A 12 15.18 1.15 17.08
N GLU A 13 15.43 0.85 18.35
CA GLU A 13 15.00 -0.40 18.98
C GLU A 13 13.48 -0.55 19.06
N PRO A 14 12.71 0.39 19.64
CA PRO A 14 11.26 0.26 19.71
C PRO A 14 10.61 0.30 18.32
N ILE A 15 11.15 1.10 17.39
CA ILE A 15 10.68 1.09 15.98
C ILE A 15 10.90 -0.30 15.37
N LYS A 16 12.08 -0.90 15.58
CA LYS A 16 12.41 -2.20 15.00
C LYS A 16 11.58 -3.34 15.60
N ALA A 17 11.34 -3.30 16.91
CA ALA A 17 10.47 -4.24 17.60
C ALA A 17 9.05 -4.19 17.00
N MET A 18 8.47 -3.00 16.87
CA MET A 18 7.12 -2.81 16.31
C MET A 18 7.01 -3.26 14.84
N ILE A 19 8.03 -3.00 14.02
CA ILE A 19 8.07 -3.47 12.62
C ILE A 19 8.14 -5.00 12.55
N ASN A 20 8.85 -5.64 13.47
CA ASN A 20 8.96 -7.10 13.49
C ASN A 20 7.65 -7.75 13.96
N GLU A 21 6.97 -7.15 14.93
CA GLU A 21 5.66 -7.60 15.42
C GLU A 21 4.57 -7.42 14.35
N GLU A 22 4.51 -6.25 13.71
CA GLU A 22 3.53 -5.96 12.66
C GLU A 22 4.19 -5.37 11.39
N PRO A 23 4.54 -6.22 10.40
CA PRO A 23 5.28 -5.80 9.21
C PRO A 23 4.44 -4.98 8.21
N SER A 24 3.14 -4.77 8.47
CA SER A 24 2.27 -3.88 7.69
C SER A 24 2.36 -2.40 8.11
N PHE A 25 2.91 -2.12 9.30
CA PHE A 25 2.96 -0.74 9.81
C PHE A 25 3.99 0.12 9.08
N GLY A 26 3.50 1.23 8.52
CA GLY A 26 4.35 2.28 7.94
C GLY A 26 4.86 3.27 8.98
N TYR A 27 5.82 4.12 8.59
CA TYR A 27 6.48 5.08 9.48
C TYR A 27 5.50 6.05 10.19
N ARG A 28 4.36 6.39 9.56
CA ARG A 28 3.33 7.26 10.16
C ARG A 28 2.63 6.57 11.33
N THR A 29 2.21 5.32 11.13
CA THR A 29 1.53 4.51 12.15
C THR A 29 2.46 4.25 13.32
N VAL A 30 3.70 3.84 13.03
CA VAL A 30 4.73 3.62 14.06
C VAL A 30 4.98 4.90 14.86
N ALA A 31 5.08 6.06 14.20
CA ALA A 31 5.28 7.33 14.89
C ALA A 31 4.10 7.68 15.82
N ALA A 32 2.87 7.48 15.36
CA ALA A 32 1.67 7.76 16.16
C ALA A 32 1.56 6.85 17.38
N LEU A 33 1.79 5.53 17.21
CA LEU A 33 1.69 4.55 18.29
C LEU A 33 2.80 4.70 19.34
N LEU A 34 4.02 5.03 18.91
CA LEU A 34 5.14 5.26 19.82
C LEU A 34 5.19 6.70 20.38
N GLY A 35 4.28 7.59 19.95
CA GLY A 35 4.32 9.00 20.34
C GLY A 35 5.58 9.75 19.86
N PHE A 36 6.26 9.24 18.84
CA PHE A 36 7.50 9.83 18.33
C PHE A 36 7.23 10.87 17.26
N ASN A 37 8.18 11.81 17.11
CA ASN A 37 8.13 12.76 16.01
C ASN A 37 8.21 12.01 14.66
N LYS A 38 7.20 12.24 13.81
CA LYS A 38 7.09 11.65 12.46
C LYS A 38 8.35 11.79 11.63
N ASN A 39 9.00 12.95 11.66
CA ASN A 39 10.17 13.23 10.82
C ASN A 39 11.40 12.41 11.26
N THR A 40 11.55 12.19 12.57
CA THR A 40 12.60 11.34 13.13
C THR A 40 12.41 9.90 12.69
N VAL A 41 11.21 9.36 12.84
CA VAL A 41 10.88 7.98 12.42
C VAL A 41 11.08 7.82 10.92
N GLN A 42 10.56 8.76 10.12
CA GLN A 42 10.72 8.74 8.66
C GLN A 42 12.20 8.71 8.25
N ARG A 43 13.04 9.54 8.89
CA ARG A 43 14.47 9.58 8.59
C ARG A 43 15.19 8.29 8.99
N ILE A 44 14.83 7.69 10.13
CA ILE A 44 15.37 6.38 10.55
C ILE A 44 15.01 5.29 9.54
N PHE A 45 13.76 5.27 9.05
CA PHE A 45 13.33 4.34 8.00
C PHE A 45 14.19 4.47 6.75
N GLN A 46 14.46 5.70 6.29
CA GLN A 46 15.33 5.95 5.13
C GLN A 46 16.77 5.51 5.38
N LEU A 47 17.36 5.87 6.51
CA LEU A 47 18.75 5.54 6.84
C LEU A 47 19.00 4.05 7.02
N ARG A 48 17.98 3.30 7.49
CA ARG A 48 18.08 1.86 7.71
C ARG A 48 17.52 1.02 6.56
N GLY A 49 16.96 1.65 5.52
CA GLY A 49 16.27 0.95 4.44
C GLY A 49 15.07 0.14 4.93
N TRP A 50 14.42 0.57 6.01
CA TRP A 50 13.23 -0.11 6.52
C TRP A 50 12.01 0.32 5.72
N GLN A 51 11.33 -0.66 5.13
CA GLN A 51 10.12 -0.47 4.35
C GLN A 51 9.08 -1.50 4.79
N VAL A 52 7.80 -1.17 4.58
CA VAL A 52 6.67 -2.07 4.81
C VAL A 52 6.85 -3.32 3.93
N LYS A 53 7.04 -4.48 4.56
CA LYS A 53 7.26 -5.75 3.85
C LYS A 53 5.95 -6.46 3.50
N LYS A 54 4.88 -6.23 4.26
CA LYS A 54 3.57 -6.83 4.04
C LYS A 54 2.58 -5.76 3.66
N ARG A 55 2.08 -5.77 2.42
CA ARG A 55 0.94 -4.91 2.05
C ARG A 55 -0.35 -5.59 2.50
N PRO A 56 -1.33 -4.84 3.04
CA PRO A 56 -2.66 -5.40 3.30
C PRO A 56 -3.26 -5.82 1.95
N VAL A 57 -3.47 -7.12 1.77
CA VAL A 57 -4.22 -7.64 0.64
C VAL A 57 -5.69 -7.47 1.00
N GLY A 58 -6.30 -6.39 0.52
CA GLY A 58 -7.72 -6.16 0.72
C GLY A 58 -8.57 -7.18 -0.06
N PHE A 59 -9.83 -7.33 0.35
CA PHE A 59 -10.85 -8.01 -0.46
C PHE A 59 -11.28 -7.10 -1.61
N ARG A 60 -10.44 -7.01 -2.65
CA ARG A 60 -10.77 -6.38 -3.92
C ARG A 60 -10.91 -7.49 -4.98
N PRO A 61 -11.92 -8.38 -4.89
CA PRO A 61 -12.15 -9.33 -5.95
C PRO A 61 -12.37 -8.53 -7.23
N ARG A 62 -11.54 -8.80 -8.25
CA ARG A 62 -11.78 -8.24 -9.57
C ARG A 62 -13.15 -8.78 -10.00
N VAL A 63 -14.10 -7.88 -10.30
CA VAL A 63 -15.40 -8.27 -10.85
C VAL A 63 -15.14 -9.24 -12.00
N GLN A 64 -15.78 -10.41 -11.95
CA GLN A 64 -15.71 -11.35 -13.04
C GLN A 64 -16.31 -10.66 -14.26
N ALA A 65 -15.52 -10.54 -15.33
CA ALA A 65 -16.04 -10.07 -16.60
C ALA A 65 -17.02 -11.14 -17.10
N LEU A 66 -18.33 -10.87 -16.93
CA LEU A 66 -19.33 -11.69 -17.58
C LEU A 66 -19.26 -11.40 -19.07
N PRO A 67 -19.07 -12.42 -19.92
CA PRO A 67 -19.10 -12.20 -21.35
C PRO A 67 -20.48 -11.65 -21.70
N SER A 68 -20.46 -10.55 -22.45
CA SER A 68 -21.66 -9.82 -22.82
C SER A 68 -22.33 -10.58 -23.98
N VAL A 69 -23.00 -11.70 -23.67
CA VAL A 69 -23.68 -12.57 -24.65
C VAL A 69 -25.18 -12.31 -24.60
N ALA A 70 -25.79 -11.99 -25.75
CA ALA A 70 -27.24 -12.03 -25.94
C ALA A 70 -27.64 -13.35 -26.60
N LYS A 71 -28.84 -13.84 -26.31
CA LYS A 71 -29.37 -15.05 -26.96
C LYS A 71 -29.89 -14.73 -28.35
N ALA A 72 -30.37 -13.50 -28.56
CA ALA A 72 -30.88 -13.07 -29.85
C ALA A 72 -30.32 -11.68 -30.25
N PRO A 73 -30.14 -11.41 -31.56
CA PRO A 73 -29.57 -10.15 -32.06
C PRO A 73 -30.33 -8.89 -31.63
N ASN A 74 -31.64 -9.00 -31.41
CA ASN A 74 -32.54 -7.89 -31.05
C ASN A 74 -32.56 -7.54 -29.55
N GLU A 75 -31.82 -8.25 -28.71
CA GLU A 75 -31.81 -8.01 -27.25
C GLU A 75 -30.85 -6.89 -26.83
N ARG A 76 -29.94 -6.43 -27.71
CA ARG A 76 -28.88 -5.48 -27.33
C ARG A 76 -28.88 -4.12 -28.02
N TRP A 77 -29.49 -3.97 -29.19
CA TRP A 77 -29.53 -2.69 -29.90
C TRP A 77 -30.59 -2.73 -31.00
N ALA A 78 -31.31 -1.62 -31.17
CA ALA A 78 -32.11 -1.35 -32.36
C ALA A 78 -31.19 -1.58 -33.58
N THR A 79 -31.60 -2.47 -34.47
CA THR A 79 -30.83 -2.81 -35.67
C THR A 79 -30.64 -1.54 -36.49
N ASP A 80 -29.41 -1.03 -36.60
CA ASP A 80 -29.07 0.01 -37.57
C ASP A 80 -29.30 -0.57 -38.97
N MET A 81 -30.43 -0.21 -39.58
CA MET A 81 -30.83 -0.68 -40.90
C MET A 81 -30.15 0.17 -41.99
N CYS A 82 -28.82 0.30 -41.97
CA CYS A 82 -28.10 0.71 -43.18
C CYS A 82 -28.01 -0.51 -44.12
N ARG A 83 -28.95 -0.59 -45.06
CA ARG A 83 -28.83 -1.49 -46.22
C ARG A 83 -27.76 -0.92 -47.18
N VAL A 84 -26.87 -1.80 -47.64
CA VAL A 84 -25.94 -1.57 -48.77
C VAL A 84 -26.71 -1.46 -50.07
#